data_AF-A0A316N6W8-F1
#
_entry.id   AF-A0A316N6W8-F1
#
_cell.length_a   1.000
_cell.length_b   1.000
_cell.length_c   1.000
_cell.angle_alpha   90.00
_cell.angle_beta   90.00
_cell.angle_gamma   90.00
#
_symmetry.space_group_name_H-M   'P 1'
#
loop_
_entity.id
_entity.type
_entity.pdbx_description
1 polymer ?
#
loop_
_entity_poly.entity_id
_entity_poly.type
_entity_poly.pdbx_seq_one_letter_code
_entity_poly.pdbx_strand_id
1 'polypeptide(L)'
;MTMKKFAAAAVMLLMVCFFAGCQGGEQAKDVDVTKLAEDLKTQITYKDDLSKISDDMFATVYKMDMESIKTAVAYTSSGATAEEIVVVEANSADGVAAIKEALEDRVAYQKAGYEDYGPDEVPKLDSAVIKTSGSYVAMCVSDDNAKAEEIINSYFG
;
A
#
# COMPACT_ATOMS: atom_id res chain seq x y z
N MET A 1 -14.65 -12.83 -77.17
CA MET A 1 -15.34 -14.10 -76.89
C MET A 1 -15.59 -14.14 -75.38
N THR A 2 -16.85 -14.29 -74.95
CA THR A 2 -17.36 -14.81 -73.65
C THR A 2 -16.90 -14.14 -72.33
N MET A 3 -17.73 -13.34 -71.63
CA MET A 3 -18.75 -13.71 -70.59
C MET A 3 -18.10 -14.32 -69.31
N LYS A 4 -18.33 -13.95 -68.03
CA LYS A 4 -19.53 -13.61 -67.21
C LYS A 4 -19.01 -13.04 -65.84
N LYS A 5 -19.53 -11.94 -65.27
CA LYS A 5 -20.65 -11.71 -64.30
C LYS A 5 -20.51 -12.22 -62.83
N PHE A 6 -20.87 -11.32 -61.89
CA PHE A 6 -21.33 -11.47 -60.48
C PHE A 6 -20.25 -11.78 -59.41
N ALA A 7 -20.25 -11.30 -58.15
CA ALA A 7 -21.20 -10.58 -57.28
C ALA A 7 -20.38 -9.82 -56.18
N ALA A 8 -20.69 -8.56 -55.88
CA ALA A 8 -21.38 -8.10 -54.66
C ALA A 8 -20.80 -8.58 -53.31
N ALA A 9 -20.25 -7.66 -52.52
CA ALA A 9 -20.81 -7.24 -51.22
C ALA A 9 -19.82 -6.32 -50.48
N ALA A 10 -20.26 -5.09 -50.22
CA ALA A 10 -19.67 -4.19 -49.25
C ALA A 10 -19.95 -4.74 -47.84
N VAL A 11 -18.94 -4.77 -46.98
CA VAL A 11 -19.14 -4.75 -45.52
C VAL A 11 -18.36 -3.58 -44.97
N MET A 12 -19.16 -2.62 -44.56
CA MET A 12 -18.83 -1.39 -43.88
C MET A 12 -18.57 -1.71 -42.39
N LEU A 13 -17.72 -0.88 -41.78
CA LEU A 13 -17.96 -0.26 -40.47
C LEU A 13 -17.49 -0.96 -39.18
N LEU A 14 -16.69 -0.17 -38.46
CA LEU A 14 -16.52 -0.09 -37.00
C LEU A 14 -16.15 -1.38 -36.24
N MET A 15 -14.84 -1.59 -36.08
CA MET A 15 -14.32 -2.07 -34.80
C MET A 15 -13.95 -0.86 -33.93
N VAL A 16 -14.98 -0.26 -33.32
CA VAL A 16 -14.77 0.43 -32.03
C VAL A 16 -14.74 -0.67 -31.01
N CYS A 17 -13.55 -1.18 -30.71
CA CYS A 17 -13.35 -1.99 -29.53
C CYS A 17 -13.62 -1.09 -28.34
N PHE A 18 -14.80 -1.27 -27.76
CA PHE A 18 -15.12 -0.89 -26.39
C PHE A 18 -14.02 -1.46 -25.47
N PHE A 19 -13.00 -0.65 -25.18
CA PHE A 19 -12.36 -0.69 -23.87
C PHE A 19 -13.26 0.05 -22.88
N ALA A 20 -14.50 -0.43 -22.74
CA ALA A 20 -15.16 -0.40 -21.44
C ALA A 20 -14.65 -1.62 -20.67
N GLY A 21 -13.32 -1.64 -20.45
CA GLY A 21 -12.81 -2.40 -19.33
C GLY A 21 -13.42 -1.74 -18.12
N CYS A 22 -14.41 -2.39 -17.51
CA CYS A 22 -14.67 -2.25 -16.09
C CYS A 22 -13.39 -2.64 -15.36
N GLN A 23 -12.39 -1.76 -15.37
CA GLN A 23 -11.52 -1.64 -14.24
C GLN A 23 -12.48 -1.14 -13.16
N GLY A 24 -12.85 -2.04 -12.25
CA GLY A 24 -13.60 -1.72 -11.05
C GLY A 24 -12.77 -0.76 -10.21
N GLY A 25 -12.68 0.49 -10.67
CA GLY A 25 -12.45 1.63 -9.84
C GLY A 25 -13.69 1.76 -8.99
N GLU A 26 -13.80 0.87 -8.00
CA GLU A 26 -14.44 1.24 -6.76
C GLU A 26 -13.85 2.59 -6.41
N GLN A 27 -14.71 3.61 -6.41
CA GLN A 27 -14.32 4.97 -6.15
C GLN A 27 -13.60 4.92 -4.80
N ALA A 28 -12.27 5.09 -4.82
CA ALA A 28 -11.47 4.92 -3.61
C ALA A 28 -12.10 5.81 -2.54
N LYS A 29 -12.46 5.21 -1.40
CA LYS A 29 -12.84 6.01 -0.23
C LYS A 29 -11.74 7.04 -0.03
N ASP A 30 -12.14 8.29 0.18
CA ASP A 30 -11.20 9.31 0.62
C ASP A 30 -10.73 8.89 2.02
N VAL A 31 -9.53 8.30 2.08
CA VAL A 31 -8.95 7.81 3.33
C VAL A 31 -8.21 8.95 3.99
N ASP A 32 -8.61 9.32 5.20
CA ASP A 32 -7.84 10.20 6.06
C ASP A 32 -6.60 9.46 6.58
N VAL A 33 -5.47 9.65 5.90
CA VAL A 33 -4.17 9.05 6.22
C VAL A 33 -3.75 9.31 7.66
N THR A 34 -3.97 10.54 8.16
CA THR A 34 -3.57 10.92 9.51
C THR A 34 -4.44 10.21 10.53
N LYS A 35 -5.76 10.17 10.30
CA LYS A 35 -6.69 9.49 11.21
C LYS A 35 -6.47 7.98 11.25
N LEU A 36 -6.23 7.34 10.10
CA LEU A 36 -5.91 5.91 10.03
C LEU A 36 -4.64 5.59 10.83
N ALA A 37 -3.57 6.37 10.66
CA ALA A 37 -2.33 6.14 11.40
C ALA A 37 -2.51 6.36 12.92
N GLU A 38 -3.27 7.38 13.34
CA GLU A 38 -3.60 7.60 14.74
C GLU A 38 -4.49 6.49 15.33
N ASP A 39 -5.43 5.94 14.57
CA ASP A 39 -6.25 4.81 15.02
C ASP A 39 -5.43 3.55 15.20
N LEU A 40 -4.53 3.25 14.26
CA LEU A 40 -3.56 2.17 14.42
C LEU A 40 -2.71 2.36 15.68
N LYS A 41 -2.28 3.59 15.96
CA LYS A 41 -1.46 3.90 17.15
C LYS A 41 -2.23 3.81 18.46
N THR A 42 -3.50 4.17 18.48
CA THR A 42 -4.28 4.33 19.72
C THR A 42 -5.21 3.16 20.04
N GLN A 43 -5.59 2.35 19.05
CA GLN A 43 -6.50 1.21 19.23
C GLN A 43 -5.77 -0.13 19.35
N ILE A 44 -4.45 -0.16 19.16
CA ILE A 44 -3.59 -1.33 19.35
C ILE A 44 -2.68 -1.08 20.55
N THR A 45 -2.47 -2.10 21.36
CA THR A 45 -1.48 -2.04 22.44
C THR A 45 -0.11 -2.46 21.89
N TYR A 46 0.86 -1.56 22.02
CA TYR A 46 2.24 -1.80 21.64
C TYR A 46 3.10 -2.07 22.88
N LYS A 47 4.19 -2.81 22.71
CA LYS A 47 5.20 -3.04 23.76
C LYS A 47 6.04 -1.80 24.03
N ASP A 48 6.27 -0.98 22.99
CA ASP A 48 7.03 0.25 23.06
C ASP A 48 6.17 1.48 22.73
N ASP A 49 6.63 2.65 23.16
CA ASP A 49 6.03 3.92 22.79
C ASP A 49 6.36 4.23 21.32
N LEU A 50 5.33 4.43 20.51
CA LEU A 50 5.49 4.81 19.12
C LEU A 50 5.54 6.33 18.96
N SER A 51 6.63 6.82 18.34
CA SER A 51 6.86 8.24 18.08
C SER A 51 6.72 8.56 16.61
N LYS A 52 6.07 9.68 16.29
CA LYS A 52 5.95 10.16 14.91
C LYS A 52 7.33 10.58 14.40
N ILE A 53 7.69 10.14 13.20
CA ILE A 53 8.91 10.62 12.54
C ILE A 53 8.63 11.85 11.66
N SER A 54 9.66 12.66 11.39
CA SER A 54 9.55 13.80 10.47
C SER A 54 9.55 13.37 9.01
N ASP A 55 9.06 14.23 8.11
CA ASP A 55 9.03 13.96 6.66
C ASP A 55 10.44 13.72 6.09
N ASP A 56 11.45 14.46 6.56
CA ASP A 56 12.86 14.25 6.18
C ASP A 56 13.36 12.85 6.57
N MET A 57 12.95 12.37 7.75
CA MET A 57 13.29 11.03 8.22
C MET A 57 12.50 9.97 7.45
N PHE A 58 11.25 10.24 7.10
CA PHE A 58 10.41 9.34 6.32
C PHE A 58 11.09 8.95 5.00
N ALA A 59 11.51 9.94 4.22
CA ALA A 59 12.19 9.72 2.94
C ALA A 59 13.46 8.86 3.11
N THR A 60 14.22 9.10 4.18
CA THR A 60 15.45 8.38 4.49
C THR A 60 15.21 6.94 4.91
N VAL A 61 14.22 6.70 5.80
CA VAL A 61 13.92 5.38 6.37
C VAL A 61 13.30 4.45 5.33
N TYR A 62 12.32 4.95 4.57
CA TYR A 62 11.59 4.14 3.60
C TYR A 62 12.15 4.20 2.18
N LYS A 63 13.18 5.05 1.95
CA LYS A 63 13.84 5.22 0.64
C LYS A 63 12.86 5.54 -0.49
N MET A 64 11.80 6.29 -0.17
CA MET A 64 10.75 6.67 -1.10
C MET A 64 11.02 8.05 -1.70
N ASP A 65 10.62 8.23 -2.96
CA ASP A 65 10.60 9.53 -3.60
C ASP A 65 9.37 10.33 -3.14
N MET A 66 9.62 11.39 -2.37
CA MET A 66 8.56 12.24 -1.83
C MET A 66 7.81 13.02 -2.92
N GLU A 67 8.35 13.17 -4.14
CA GLU A 67 7.63 13.78 -5.26
C GLU A 67 6.45 12.90 -5.73
N SER A 68 6.46 11.60 -5.40
CA SER A 68 5.39 10.66 -5.72
C SER A 68 4.34 10.52 -4.60
N ILE A 69 4.56 11.15 -3.45
CA ILE A 69 3.73 11.04 -2.24
C ILE A 69 2.90 12.31 -2.06
N LYS A 70 1.60 12.13 -1.85
CA LYS A 70 0.68 13.22 -1.50
C LYS A 70 0.66 13.48 -0.01
N THR A 71 0.59 12.42 0.80
CA THR A 71 0.60 12.50 2.26
C THR A 71 1.19 11.22 2.82
N ALA A 72 2.04 11.33 3.84
CA ALA A 72 2.58 10.17 4.54
C ALA A 72 2.63 10.45 6.05
N VAL A 73 2.35 9.40 6.84
CA VAL A 73 2.49 9.42 8.29
C VAL A 73 3.16 8.11 8.70
N ALA A 74 4.18 8.21 9.54
CA ALA A 74 4.81 7.06 10.15
C ALA A 74 5.07 7.26 11.63
N TYR A 75 4.92 6.16 12.39
CA TYR A 75 5.30 6.06 13.79
C TYR A 75 6.22 4.86 13.97
N THR A 76 7.32 5.06 14.69
CA THR A 76 8.31 4.01 14.96
C THR A 76 8.49 3.84 16.46
N SER A 77 8.84 2.64 16.89
CA SER A 77 9.33 2.36 18.24
C SER A 77 10.64 3.13 18.54
N SER A 78 11.16 2.97 19.75
CA SER A 78 12.50 3.43 20.13
C SER A 78 13.65 2.66 19.44
N GLY A 79 13.34 1.59 18.72
CA GLY A 79 14.28 0.59 18.20
C GLY A 79 14.45 -0.63 19.10
N ALA A 80 13.86 -0.63 20.30
CA ALA A 80 13.84 -1.80 21.18
C ALA A 80 12.91 -2.91 20.67
N THR A 81 11.84 -2.56 19.96
CA THR A 81 10.87 -3.47 19.33
C THR A 81 10.76 -3.18 17.83
N ALA A 82 10.29 -4.14 17.04
CA ALA A 82 10.08 -3.94 15.60
C ALA A 82 8.76 -3.23 15.26
N GLU A 83 8.08 -2.66 16.26
CA GLU A 83 6.75 -2.09 16.12
C GLU A 83 6.77 -0.79 15.32
N GLU A 84 5.94 -0.73 14.28
CA GLU A 84 5.99 0.34 13.28
C GLU A 84 4.64 0.50 12.58
N ILE A 85 4.25 1.74 12.30
CA ILE A 85 3.05 2.10 11.54
C ILE A 85 3.48 3.01 10.41
N VAL A 86 3.03 2.73 9.19
CA VAL A 86 3.23 3.59 8.02
C VAL A 86 1.95 3.66 7.21
N VAL A 87 1.47 4.86 6.90
CA VAL A 87 0.32 5.08 6.03
C VAL A 87 0.67 6.14 5.00
N VAL A 88 0.47 5.83 3.73
CA VAL A 88 0.87 6.65 2.60
C VAL A 88 -0.29 6.79 1.62
N GLU A 89 -0.54 8.01 1.19
CA GLU A 89 -1.32 8.33 -0.01
C GLU A 89 -0.35 8.75 -1.12
N ALA A 90 -0.34 8.01 -2.22
CA ALA A 90 0.39 8.34 -3.43
C ALA A 90 -0.32 9.43 -4.23
N ASN A 91 0.43 10.18 -5.04
CA ASN A 91 -0.14 11.17 -5.97
C ASN A 91 -1.04 10.52 -7.04
N SER A 92 -0.79 9.25 -7.36
CA SER A 92 -1.65 8.44 -8.22
C SER A 92 -1.53 6.96 -7.86
N ALA A 93 -2.50 6.15 -8.33
CA ALA A 93 -2.49 4.71 -8.15
C ALA A 93 -1.25 4.02 -8.77
N ASP A 94 -0.59 4.65 -9.75
CA ASP A 94 0.61 4.09 -10.38
C ASP A 94 1.80 4.02 -9.42
N GLY A 95 1.85 4.88 -8.39
CA GLY A 95 2.90 4.89 -7.37
C GLY A 95 2.74 3.82 -6.29
N VAL A 96 1.54 3.23 -6.16
CA VAL A 96 1.20 2.31 -5.05
C VAL A 96 2.05 1.05 -5.05
N ALA A 97 2.34 0.49 -6.23
CA ALA A 97 3.16 -0.72 -6.32
C ALA A 97 4.59 -0.49 -5.78
N ALA A 98 5.22 0.64 -6.13
CA ALA A 98 6.54 0.99 -5.66
C ALA A 98 6.56 1.29 -4.15
N ILE A 99 5.53 1.96 -3.63
CA ILE A 99 5.38 2.22 -2.19
C ILE A 99 5.22 0.90 -1.44
N LYS A 100 4.36 0.00 -1.92
CA LYS A 100 4.17 -1.32 -1.33
C LYS A 100 5.47 -2.11 -1.28
N GLU A 101 6.21 -2.16 -2.39
CA GLU A 101 7.50 -2.84 -2.47
C GLU A 101 8.51 -2.28 -1.46
N ALA A 102 8.61 -0.96 -1.33
CA ALA A 102 9.49 -0.33 -0.36
C ALA A 102 9.12 -0.66 1.12
N LEU A 103 7.84 -0.84 1.43
CA LEU A 103 7.41 -1.28 2.76
C LEU A 103 7.65 -2.78 2.99
N GLU A 104 7.49 -3.62 1.97
CA GLU A 104 7.85 -5.03 2.02
C GLU A 104 9.36 -5.21 2.26
N ASP A 105 10.20 -4.42 1.56
CA ASP A 105 11.63 -4.36 1.78
C ASP A 105 12.00 -3.87 3.19
N ARG A 106 11.26 -2.90 3.74
CA ARG A 106 11.44 -2.43 5.11
C ARG A 106 11.16 -3.53 6.13
N VAL A 107 10.09 -4.30 5.97
CA VAL A 107 9.79 -5.46 6.83
C VAL A 107 10.88 -6.51 6.74
N ALA A 108 11.33 -6.84 5.52
CA ALA A 108 12.40 -7.81 5.30
C ALA A 108 13.73 -7.35 5.95
N TYR A 109 14.06 -6.06 5.82
CA TYR A 109 15.23 -5.48 6.46
C TYR A 109 15.16 -5.55 7.98
N GLN A 110 14.02 -5.21 8.59
CA GLN A 110 13.84 -5.33 10.04
C GLN A 110 13.99 -6.77 10.49
N LYS A 111 13.37 -7.71 9.76
CA LYS A 111 13.42 -9.14 10.10
C LYS A 111 14.86 -9.63 10.14
N ALA A 112 15.63 -9.36 9.09
CA ALA A 112 17.05 -9.72 9.05
C ALA A 112 17.86 -9.09 10.20
N GLY A 113 17.52 -7.86 10.61
CA GLY A 113 18.16 -7.19 11.75
C GLY A 113 17.81 -7.83 13.11
N TYR A 114 16.56 -8.26 13.29
CA TYR A 114 16.09 -8.85 14.55
C TYR A 114 16.36 -10.35 14.67
N GLU A 115 16.62 -11.07 13.58
CA GLU A 115 16.96 -12.51 13.61
C GLU A 115 18.09 -12.84 14.61
N ASP A 116 19.15 -12.03 14.65
CA ASP A 116 20.29 -12.26 15.54
C ASP A 116 20.21 -11.49 16.88
N TYR A 117 19.57 -10.31 16.89
CA TYR A 117 19.66 -9.34 18.00
C TYR A 117 18.37 -9.14 18.80
N GLY A 118 17.26 -9.74 18.35
CA GLY A 118 15.98 -9.72 19.04
C GLY A 118 14.98 -10.66 18.39
N PRO A 119 15.26 -11.98 18.38
CA PRO A 119 14.48 -12.96 17.62
C PRO A 119 13.01 -13.03 18.05
N ASP A 120 12.69 -12.61 19.28
CA ASP A 120 11.32 -12.51 19.79
C ASP A 120 10.45 -11.51 19.01
N GLU A 121 11.07 -10.60 18.24
CA GLU A 121 10.39 -9.64 17.37
C GLU A 121 10.17 -10.17 15.94
N VAL A 122 10.76 -11.31 15.57
CA VAL A 122 10.58 -11.88 14.22
C VAL A 122 9.13 -12.32 13.93
N PRO A 123 8.39 -12.97 14.86
CA PRO A 123 7.02 -13.43 14.58
C PRO A 123 6.03 -12.32 14.17
N LYS A 124 6.17 -11.10 14.71
CA LYS A 124 5.32 -9.95 14.30
C LYS A 124 5.68 -9.42 12.91
N LEU A 125 6.92 -9.60 12.47
CA LEU A 125 7.38 -9.21 11.14
C LEU A 125 6.95 -10.25 10.08
N ASP A 126 6.94 -11.54 10.44
CA ASP A 126 6.42 -12.62 9.57
C ASP A 126 4.95 -12.46 9.20
N SER A 127 4.19 -11.79 10.07
CA SER A 127 2.76 -11.53 9.90
C SER A 127 2.44 -10.05 9.75
N ALA A 128 3.44 -9.23 9.41
CA ALA A 128 3.26 -7.79 9.20
C ALA A 128 2.13 -7.54 8.20
N VAL A 129 1.26 -6.58 8.51
CA VAL A 129 0.13 -6.24 7.67
C VAL A 129 0.57 -5.19 6.67
N ILE A 130 0.50 -5.48 5.37
CA ILE A 130 0.66 -4.50 4.29
C ILE A 130 -0.55 -4.60 3.36
N LYS A 131 -1.30 -3.51 3.20
CA LYS A 131 -2.52 -3.47 2.38
C LYS A 131 -2.50 -2.25 1.46
N THR A 132 -3.28 -2.33 0.39
CA THR A 132 -3.44 -1.25 -0.60
C THR A 132 -4.92 -1.05 -0.93
N SER A 133 -5.34 0.19 -1.16
CA SER A 133 -6.65 0.52 -1.72
C SER A 133 -6.55 1.82 -2.52
N GLY A 134 -6.96 1.84 -3.79
CA GLY A 134 -6.81 3.03 -4.64
C GLY A 134 -5.36 3.54 -4.69
N SER A 135 -5.13 4.77 -4.23
CA SER A 135 -3.81 5.40 -4.11
C SER A 135 -3.16 5.22 -2.73
N TYR A 136 -3.73 4.41 -1.84
CA TYR A 136 -3.30 4.28 -0.45
C TYR A 136 -2.54 2.99 -0.20
N VAL A 137 -1.52 3.06 0.67
CA VAL A 137 -0.78 1.92 1.21
C VAL A 137 -0.68 2.07 2.72
N ALA A 138 -0.96 1.01 3.47
CA ALA A 138 -0.78 0.98 4.91
C ALA A 138 0.06 -0.24 5.30
N MET A 139 1.02 -0.03 6.22
CA MET A 139 1.79 -1.05 6.90
C MET A 139 1.61 -0.91 8.41
N CYS A 140 1.45 -2.04 9.10
CA CYS A 140 1.53 -2.09 10.55
C CYS A 140 2.24 -3.38 11.00
N VAL A 141 3.19 -3.21 11.92
CA VAL A 141 3.88 -4.29 12.65
C VAL A 141 3.56 -4.12 14.12
N SER A 142 2.92 -5.11 14.71
CA SER A 142 2.48 -5.10 16.12
C SER A 142 2.40 -6.52 16.69
N ASP A 143 2.20 -6.62 18.00
CA ASP A 143 1.86 -7.91 18.62
C ASP A 143 0.40 -8.37 18.30
N ASP A 144 -0.45 -7.49 17.75
CA ASP A 144 -1.83 -7.80 17.33
C ASP A 144 -2.09 -7.39 15.87
N ASN A 145 -1.35 -8.03 14.95
CA ASN A 145 -1.47 -7.78 13.52
C ASN A 145 -2.88 -8.08 12.96
N ALA A 146 -3.64 -8.98 13.59
CA ALA A 146 -5.03 -9.22 13.21
C ALA A 146 -5.90 -7.98 13.45
N LYS A 147 -5.73 -7.30 14.60
CA LYS A 147 -6.43 -6.04 14.87
C LYS A 147 -5.98 -4.92 13.93
N ALA A 148 -4.69 -4.86 13.59
CA ALA A 148 -4.18 -3.92 12.60
C ALA A 148 -4.85 -4.09 11.22
N GLU A 149 -4.97 -5.33 10.76
CA GLU A 149 -5.66 -5.65 9.51
C GLU A 149 -7.15 -5.26 9.56
N GLU A 150 -7.84 -5.53 10.67
CA GLU A 150 -9.24 -5.10 10.88
C GLU A 150 -9.39 -3.57 10.74
N ILE A 151 -8.53 -2.80 11.41
CA ILE A 151 -8.54 -1.33 11.35
C ILE A 151 -8.29 -0.86 9.92
N ILE A 152 -7.24 -1.37 9.26
CA ILE A 152 -6.89 -0.95 7.88
C ILE A 152 -8.04 -1.25 6.92
N ASN A 153 -8.62 -2.46 6.97
CA ASN A 153 -9.74 -2.82 6.09
C ASN A 153 -10.97 -1.92 6.34
N SER A 154 -11.24 -1.50 7.58
CA SER A 154 -12.36 -0.59 7.85
C SER A 154 -12.26 0.74 7.10
N TYR A 155 -11.03 1.21 6.84
CA TYR A 155 -10.77 2.39 6.03
C TYR A 155 -10.75 2.07 4.53
N PHE A 156 -10.18 0.93 4.15
CA PHE A 156 -9.91 0.59 2.76
C PHE A 156 -11.12 0.02 2.00
N GLY A 157 -12.15 -0.46 2.70
CA GLY A 157 -13.33 -1.10 2.11
C GLY A 157 -13.17 -2.61 2.05
#